data_AF-A0A845GWX0-F1
#
_entry.id   AF-A0A845GWX0-F1
#
_cell.length_a   1.000
_cell.length_b   1.000
_cell.length_c   1.000
_cell.angle_alpha   90.00
_cell.angle_beta   90.00
_cell.angle_gamma   90.00
#
_symmetry.space_group_name_H-M   'P 1'
#
loop_
_entity.id
_entity.type
_entity.pdbx_description
1 polymer ?
#
loop_
_entity_poly.entity_id
_entity_poly.type
_entity_poly.pdbx_seq_one_letter_code
_entity_poly.pdbx_strand_id
1 'polypeptide(L)'
;MKALVLGATGLVGSHALQALRAAGCTTAGASRHRPQDEHPDGWIEIDFARMTSEDDWLPLLAGVDAVVNCVGILREEQAGDFDLLHHAAPVALFGACERLGVRRVVQLSALGSRSDAVTAYWRSKGEADADLLARTLSATIVRPSLVYGEEGASSVLFRALATLPVLMLPMAHKAKVQPIHVDDLAALIARLAMAGDDTPRELAAVGPRATTLAGYLGALRGGMQAAPSLVLDVPMPLARMAARVAAWMPSSALTPESLRMLEQSADGGNTANAAPVAAMLGRPLRDPARFARPAQRIGAVWSWAAPLITMAVALLWLVTAWVSWFGWPHAQSMAWLAACGVPVGLQEPMLLAASVMDAAVGALLLLRPRRWLWAAQLALAGGYTVIMSVCLPEFWLHPFGPLSKNLPLLALMLLMWRVSK
;
A
#
# COMPACT_ATOMS: atom_id res chain seq x y z
N MET A 1 -6.22 -0.88 -34.66
CA MET A 1 -5.67 -1.94 -33.78
C MET A 1 -6.62 -2.11 -32.61
N LYS A 2 -7.09 -3.33 -32.35
CA LYS A 2 -7.86 -3.70 -31.17
C LYS A 2 -6.94 -4.33 -30.12
N ALA A 3 -6.85 -3.74 -28.94
CA ALA A 3 -6.00 -4.24 -27.86
C ALA A 3 -6.81 -4.66 -26.62
N LEU A 4 -6.49 -5.83 -26.05
CA LEU A 4 -7.07 -6.34 -24.82
C LEU A 4 -6.08 -6.17 -23.67
N VAL A 5 -6.47 -5.47 -22.61
CA VAL A 5 -5.64 -5.26 -21.41
C VAL A 5 -6.19 -6.08 -20.24
N LEU A 6 -5.47 -7.11 -19.83
CA LEU A 6 -5.82 -7.95 -18.70
C LEU A 6 -5.25 -7.36 -17.41
N GLY A 7 -6.02 -7.37 -16.32
CA GLY A 7 -5.65 -6.68 -15.08
C GLY A 7 -5.81 -5.16 -15.18
N ALA A 8 -6.77 -4.69 -15.98
CA ALA A 8 -6.96 -3.29 -16.31
C ALA A 8 -7.36 -2.38 -15.12
N THR A 9 -7.82 -2.95 -14.01
CA THR A 9 -8.05 -2.21 -12.75
C THR A 9 -6.79 -2.07 -11.88
N GLY A 10 -5.71 -2.80 -12.18
CA GLY A 10 -4.45 -2.73 -11.45
C GLY A 10 -3.68 -1.44 -11.75
N LEU A 11 -2.66 -1.14 -10.94
CA LEU A 11 -1.84 0.07 -11.09
C LEU A 11 -1.27 0.21 -12.51
N VAL A 12 -0.57 -0.83 -12.99
CA VAL A 12 0.06 -0.80 -14.32
C VAL A 12 -0.98 -0.95 -15.43
N GLY A 13 -1.94 -1.86 -15.28
CA GLY A 13 -2.95 -2.14 -16.29
C GLY A 13 -3.84 -0.94 -16.61
N SER A 14 -4.27 -0.18 -15.60
CA SER A 14 -5.07 1.03 -15.80
C SER A 14 -4.33 2.11 -16.58
N HIS A 15 -3.06 2.36 -16.24
CA HIS A 15 -2.23 3.32 -16.97
C HIS A 15 -1.91 2.82 -18.39
N ALA A 16 -1.66 1.52 -18.57
CA ALA A 16 -1.45 0.93 -19.90
C ALA A 16 -2.69 1.05 -20.79
N LEU A 17 -3.88 0.80 -20.23
CA LEU A 17 -5.16 0.99 -20.92
C LEU A 17 -5.35 2.45 -21.37
N GLN A 18 -5.10 3.40 -20.47
CA GLN A 18 -5.17 4.83 -20.79
C GLN A 18 -4.13 5.24 -21.85
N ALA A 19 -2.90 4.74 -21.76
CA ALA A 19 -1.84 5.03 -22.73
C ALA A 19 -2.18 4.49 -24.13
N LEU A 20 -2.76 3.28 -24.22
CA LEU A 20 -3.22 2.69 -25.49
C LEU A 20 -4.39 3.48 -26.09
N ARG A 21 -5.35 3.91 -25.27
CA ARG A 21 -6.46 4.78 -25.71
C ARG A 21 -5.95 6.12 -26.22
N ALA A 22 -5.03 6.76 -25.50
CA ALA A 22 -4.40 8.01 -25.91
C ALA A 22 -3.60 7.87 -27.21
N ALA A 23 -3.09 6.67 -27.51
CA ALA A 23 -2.42 6.34 -28.76
C ALA A 23 -3.40 5.98 -29.91
N GLY A 24 -4.71 6.09 -29.70
CA GLY A 24 -5.73 5.84 -30.72
C GLY A 24 -6.11 4.38 -30.93
N CYS A 25 -5.73 3.46 -30.02
CA CYS A 25 -6.16 2.07 -30.09
C CYS A 25 -7.61 1.91 -29.62
N THR A 26 -8.36 1.02 -30.27
CA THR A 26 -9.63 0.52 -29.71
C THR A 26 -9.28 -0.48 -28.62
N THR A 27 -9.64 -0.20 -27.37
CA THR A 27 -9.24 -1.04 -26.24
C THR A 27 -10.42 -1.69 -25.53
N ALA A 28 -10.20 -2.91 -25.03
CA ALA A 28 -11.05 -3.55 -24.04
C ALA A 28 -10.23 -3.80 -22.76
N GLY A 29 -10.80 -3.48 -21.60
CA GLY A 29 -10.22 -3.82 -20.30
C GLY A 29 -10.81 -5.13 -19.78
N ALA A 30 -10.00 -5.93 -19.08
CA ALA A 30 -10.49 -7.12 -18.39
C ALA A 30 -10.02 -7.16 -16.93
N SER A 31 -10.94 -7.48 -16.02
CA SER A 31 -10.69 -7.58 -14.58
C SER A 31 -11.82 -8.35 -13.88
N ARG A 32 -11.68 -8.60 -12.58
CA ARG A 32 -12.74 -9.22 -11.76
C ARG A 32 -14.02 -8.38 -11.66
N HIS A 33 -13.92 -7.06 -11.75
CA HIS A 33 -15.04 -6.13 -11.63
C HIS A 33 -14.84 -4.94 -12.54
N ARG A 34 -15.89 -4.52 -13.24
CA ARG A 34 -15.89 -3.33 -14.08
C ARG A 34 -15.87 -2.06 -13.21
N PRO A 35 -14.93 -1.12 -13.46
CA PRO A 35 -14.99 0.22 -12.87
C PRO A 35 -16.29 0.92 -13.22
N GLN A 36 -16.85 1.69 -12.27
CA GLN A 36 -18.17 2.30 -12.45
C GLN A 36 -18.21 3.31 -13.62
N ASP A 37 -17.07 3.95 -13.90
CA ASP A 37 -16.83 4.94 -14.95
C ASP A 37 -16.54 4.35 -16.33
N GLU A 38 -16.38 3.03 -16.45
CA GLU A 38 -16.08 2.35 -17.72
C GLU A 38 -17.35 1.86 -18.43
N HIS A 39 -17.41 1.97 -19.77
CA HIS A 39 -18.57 1.50 -20.54
C HIS A 39 -18.63 -0.04 -20.57
N PRO A 40 -19.81 -0.68 -20.43
CA PRO A 40 -19.94 -2.14 -20.48
C PRO A 40 -19.33 -2.78 -21.73
N ASP A 41 -19.56 -2.18 -22.91
CA ASP A 41 -19.06 -2.73 -24.18
C ASP A 41 -17.53 -2.70 -24.33
N GLY A 42 -16.83 -1.92 -23.48
CA GLY A 42 -15.38 -1.82 -23.46
C GLY A 42 -14.73 -2.63 -22.34
N TRP A 43 -15.51 -3.45 -21.62
CA TRP A 43 -15.03 -4.15 -20.43
C TRP A 43 -15.47 -5.62 -20.38
N ILE A 44 -14.58 -6.48 -19.90
CA ILE A 44 -14.81 -7.91 -19.72
C ILE A 44 -14.60 -8.23 -18.24
N GLU A 45 -15.67 -8.65 -17.56
CA GLU A 45 -15.59 -9.16 -16.21
C GLU A 45 -15.17 -10.63 -16.23
N ILE A 46 -14.04 -10.92 -15.58
CA ILE A 46 -13.38 -12.23 -15.66
C ILE A 46 -12.69 -12.59 -14.36
N ASP A 47 -12.84 -13.85 -13.97
CA ASP A 47 -12.07 -14.47 -12.91
C ASP A 47 -10.89 -15.23 -13.52
N PHE A 48 -9.70 -14.60 -13.52
CA PHE A 48 -8.50 -15.15 -14.13
C PHE A 48 -8.09 -16.51 -13.54
N ALA A 49 -8.44 -16.81 -12.29
CA ALA A 49 -8.13 -18.10 -11.66
C ALA A 49 -8.86 -19.28 -12.32
N ARG A 50 -9.91 -19.01 -13.11
CA ARG A 50 -10.70 -20.00 -13.84
C ARG A 50 -10.31 -20.15 -15.31
N MET A 51 -9.40 -19.30 -15.79
CA MET A 51 -9.04 -19.20 -17.20
C MET A 51 -7.79 -20.03 -17.52
N THR A 52 -7.83 -21.31 -17.17
CA THR A 52 -6.66 -22.21 -17.21
C THR A 52 -6.65 -23.13 -18.42
N SER A 53 -7.67 -23.08 -19.28
CA SER A 53 -7.70 -23.72 -20.59
C SER A 53 -7.61 -22.67 -21.69
N GLU A 54 -6.96 -23.01 -22.82
CA GLU A 54 -6.93 -22.15 -24.00
C GLU A 54 -8.35 -21.83 -24.51
N ASP A 55 -9.27 -22.80 -24.41
CA ASP A 55 -10.64 -22.65 -24.91
C ASP A 55 -11.43 -21.60 -24.12
N ASP A 56 -11.05 -21.33 -22.86
CA ASP A 56 -11.63 -20.25 -22.06
C ASP A 56 -11.30 -18.87 -22.67
N TRP A 57 -10.12 -18.74 -23.29
CA TRP A 57 -9.61 -17.49 -23.84
C TRP A 57 -10.07 -17.19 -25.27
N LEU A 58 -10.32 -18.23 -26.08
CA LEU A 58 -10.64 -18.07 -27.51
C LEU A 58 -11.76 -17.05 -27.80
N PRO A 59 -12.90 -17.04 -27.06
CA PRO A 59 -13.97 -16.08 -27.32
C PRO A 59 -13.55 -14.63 -27.07
N LEU A 60 -12.63 -14.39 -26.13
CA LEU A 60 -12.19 -13.06 -25.72
C LEU A 60 -11.13 -12.48 -26.66
N LEU A 61 -10.36 -13.36 -27.31
CA LEU A 61 -9.27 -13.01 -28.20
C LEU A 61 -9.72 -12.83 -29.66
N ALA A 62 -10.97 -13.18 -29.99
CA ALA A 62 -11.51 -13.03 -31.33
C ALA A 62 -11.43 -11.57 -31.84
N GLY A 63 -10.67 -11.39 -32.93
CA GLY A 63 -10.44 -10.07 -33.55
C GLY A 63 -9.54 -9.13 -32.73
N VAL A 64 -8.83 -9.63 -31.72
CA VAL A 64 -7.84 -8.86 -30.96
C VAL A 64 -6.49 -8.90 -31.68
N ASP A 65 -5.91 -7.72 -31.93
CA ASP A 65 -4.59 -7.61 -32.57
C ASP A 65 -3.45 -7.72 -31.55
N ALA A 66 -3.65 -7.18 -30.35
CA ALA A 66 -2.64 -7.12 -29.29
C ALA A 66 -3.22 -7.45 -27.91
N VAL A 67 -2.48 -8.22 -27.12
CA VAL A 67 -2.82 -8.55 -25.73
C VAL A 67 -1.76 -7.98 -24.81
N VAL A 68 -2.19 -7.27 -23.77
CA VAL A 68 -1.33 -6.80 -22.68
C VAL A 68 -1.76 -7.50 -21.40
N ASN A 69 -0.93 -8.40 -20.89
CA ASN A 69 -1.19 -9.09 -19.64
C ASN A 69 -0.51 -8.38 -18.47
N CYS A 70 -1.29 -7.67 -17.65
CA CYS A 70 -0.85 -7.03 -16.40
C CYS A 70 -1.37 -7.77 -15.16
N VAL A 71 -1.89 -8.99 -15.30
CA VAL A 71 -2.41 -9.77 -14.16
C VAL A 71 -1.24 -10.20 -13.27
N GLY A 72 -1.40 -9.99 -11.97
CA GLY A 72 -0.43 -10.42 -10.98
C GLY A 72 -0.83 -10.03 -9.57
N ILE A 73 -0.41 -10.86 -8.63
CA ILE A 73 -0.57 -10.66 -7.18
C ILE A 73 0.80 -10.72 -6.51
N LEU A 74 0.98 -9.97 -5.43
CA LEU A 74 2.24 -9.96 -4.65
C LEU A 74 2.20 -10.91 -3.45
N ARG A 75 1.00 -11.33 -3.05
CA ARG A 75 0.72 -12.21 -1.92
C ARG A 75 -0.47 -13.08 -2.26
N GLU A 76 -0.37 -14.36 -1.94
CA GLU A 76 -1.48 -15.30 -2.05
C GLU A 76 -2.55 -15.00 -0.98
N GLU A 77 -3.81 -15.00 -1.40
CA GLU A 77 -4.95 -15.03 -0.47
C GLU A 77 -5.25 -16.49 -0.10
N GLN A 78 -5.13 -17.40 -1.06
CA GLN A 78 -5.23 -18.83 -0.93
C GLN A 78 -3.98 -19.51 -1.51
N ALA A 79 -3.54 -20.60 -0.88
CA ALA A 79 -2.39 -21.36 -1.37
C ALA A 79 -2.67 -21.86 -2.81
N GLY A 80 -1.78 -21.54 -3.75
CA GLY A 80 -1.94 -21.89 -5.17
C GLY A 80 -2.38 -20.74 -6.06
N ASP A 81 -2.76 -19.58 -5.50
CA ASP A 81 -3.12 -18.40 -6.29
C ASP A 81 -1.97 -17.96 -7.21
N PHE A 82 -0.71 -18.10 -6.79
CA PHE A 82 0.42 -17.77 -7.65
C PHE A 82 0.51 -18.67 -8.88
N ASP A 83 0.35 -19.98 -8.73
CA ASP A 83 0.38 -20.91 -9.86
C ASP A 83 -0.77 -20.63 -10.83
N LEU A 84 -1.99 -20.45 -10.31
CA LEU A 84 -3.16 -20.14 -11.13
C LEU A 84 -3.01 -18.82 -11.90
N LEU A 85 -2.63 -17.73 -11.21
CA LEU A 85 -2.65 -16.37 -11.78
C LEU A 85 -1.36 -15.96 -12.49
N HIS A 86 -0.21 -16.51 -12.13
CA HIS A 86 1.07 -16.18 -12.77
C HIS A 86 1.54 -17.20 -13.78
N HIS A 87 1.08 -18.46 -13.67
CA HIS A 87 1.55 -19.55 -14.52
C HIS A 87 0.42 -20.15 -15.38
N ALA A 88 -0.52 -20.89 -14.80
CA ALA A 88 -1.52 -21.64 -15.55
C ALA A 88 -2.38 -20.76 -16.48
N ALA A 89 -2.95 -19.67 -15.97
CA ALA A 89 -3.78 -18.79 -16.79
C ALA A 89 -3.00 -18.04 -17.88
N PRO A 90 -1.80 -17.47 -17.62
CA PRO A 90 -0.95 -16.92 -18.68
C PRO A 90 -0.51 -17.94 -19.74
N VAL A 91 -0.15 -19.17 -19.36
CA VAL A 91 0.24 -20.22 -20.33
C VAL A 91 -0.93 -20.56 -21.26
N ALA A 92 -2.14 -20.72 -20.71
CA ALA A 92 -3.36 -20.93 -21.49
C ALA A 92 -3.67 -19.74 -22.42
N LEU A 93 -3.48 -18.51 -21.93
CA LEU A 93 -3.62 -17.30 -22.73
C LEU A 93 -2.64 -17.28 -23.91
N PHE A 94 -1.38 -17.67 -23.69
CA PHE A 94 -0.37 -17.71 -24.75
C PHE A 94 -0.72 -18.76 -25.81
N GLY A 95 -1.13 -19.97 -25.41
CA GLY A 95 -1.61 -20.99 -26.33
C GLY A 95 -2.80 -20.53 -27.19
N ALA A 96 -3.78 -19.88 -26.57
CA ALA A 96 -4.91 -19.31 -27.29
C ALA A 96 -4.52 -18.16 -28.24
N CYS A 97 -3.58 -17.30 -27.84
CA CYS A 97 -3.02 -16.25 -28.70
C CYS A 97 -2.35 -16.86 -29.95
N GLU A 98 -1.62 -17.95 -29.79
CA GLU A 98 -0.90 -18.63 -30.87
C GLU A 98 -1.89 -19.28 -31.85
N ARG A 99 -2.93 -19.94 -31.34
CA ARG A 99 -4.01 -20.54 -32.14
C ARG A 99 -4.80 -19.53 -32.97
N LEU A 100 -5.05 -18.34 -32.41
CA LEU A 100 -5.81 -17.28 -33.09
C LEU A 100 -4.94 -16.32 -33.91
N GLY A 101 -3.62 -16.49 -33.89
CA GLY A 101 -2.70 -15.62 -34.61
C GLY A 101 -2.70 -14.17 -34.10
N VAL A 102 -2.82 -13.98 -32.78
CA VAL A 102 -2.70 -12.65 -32.16
C VAL A 102 -1.31 -12.09 -32.48
N ARG A 103 -1.27 -10.90 -33.06
CA ARG A 103 -0.04 -10.32 -33.63
C ARG A 103 0.96 -9.85 -32.57
N ARG A 104 0.48 -9.57 -31.35
CA ARG A 104 1.32 -9.02 -30.30
C ARG A 104 0.89 -9.46 -28.91
N VAL A 105 1.85 -9.92 -28.12
CA VAL A 105 1.66 -10.17 -26.69
C VAL A 105 2.68 -9.36 -25.88
N VAL A 106 2.21 -8.56 -24.94
CA VAL A 106 3.06 -7.89 -23.94
C VAL A 106 2.77 -8.50 -22.58
N GLN A 107 3.76 -9.22 -22.04
CA GLN A 107 3.66 -9.89 -20.75
C GLN A 107 4.33 -9.04 -19.66
N LEU A 108 3.58 -8.67 -18.61
CA LEU A 108 4.15 -7.99 -17.45
C LEU A 108 4.64 -9.00 -16.41
N SER A 109 5.96 -9.14 -16.34
CA SER A 109 6.66 -9.98 -15.37
C SER A 109 7.20 -9.12 -14.22
N ALA A 110 8.33 -9.48 -13.64
CA ALA A 110 9.05 -8.66 -12.66
C ALA A 110 10.56 -8.88 -12.78
N LEU A 111 11.35 -7.85 -12.46
CA LEU A 111 12.80 -7.95 -12.38
C LEU A 111 13.18 -8.96 -11.29
N GLY A 112 13.96 -9.98 -11.66
CA GLY A 112 14.29 -11.13 -10.80
C GLY A 112 13.47 -12.40 -11.09
N SER A 113 12.44 -12.34 -11.93
CA SER A 113 11.63 -13.51 -12.29
C SER A 113 12.43 -14.49 -13.16
N ARG A 114 12.60 -15.70 -12.63
CA ARG A 114 13.26 -16.85 -13.26
C ARG A 114 12.68 -18.12 -12.64
N SER A 115 12.67 -19.23 -13.37
CA SER A 115 12.15 -20.51 -12.87
C SER A 115 12.93 -21.08 -11.67
N ASP A 116 14.17 -20.63 -11.44
CA ASP A 116 15.01 -21.01 -10.30
C ASP A 116 15.04 -19.95 -9.17
N ALA A 117 14.16 -18.94 -9.24
CA ALA A 117 14.17 -17.83 -8.31
C ALA A 117 13.84 -18.25 -6.85
N VAL A 118 14.34 -17.45 -5.93
CA VAL A 118 14.34 -17.75 -4.48
C VAL A 118 12.99 -17.46 -3.80
N THR A 119 12.13 -16.69 -4.46
CA THR A 119 10.76 -16.41 -3.99
C THR A 119 9.74 -17.10 -4.90
N ALA A 120 8.63 -17.58 -4.31
CA ALA A 120 7.55 -18.20 -5.07
C ALA A 120 6.93 -17.24 -6.09
N TYR A 121 6.84 -15.95 -5.73
CA TYR A 121 6.41 -14.87 -6.62
C TYR A 121 7.26 -14.79 -7.90
N TRP A 122 8.59 -14.74 -7.78
CA TRP A 122 9.48 -14.67 -8.95
C TRP A 122 9.53 -15.97 -9.74
N ARG A 123 9.41 -17.11 -9.06
CA ARG A 123 9.39 -18.43 -9.70
C ARG A 123 8.17 -18.60 -10.59
N SER A 124 6.97 -18.38 -10.04
CA SER A 124 5.71 -18.53 -10.76
C SER A 124 5.64 -17.62 -12.01
N LYS A 125 6.08 -16.36 -11.91
CA LYS A 125 6.22 -15.49 -13.10
C LYS A 125 7.29 -15.96 -14.08
N GLY A 126 8.41 -16.49 -13.56
CA GLY A 126 9.50 -17.02 -14.38
C GLY A 126 9.11 -18.26 -15.19
N GLU A 127 8.21 -19.10 -14.67
CA GLU A 127 7.70 -20.28 -15.36
C GLU A 127 6.84 -19.89 -16.58
N ALA A 128 5.90 -18.94 -16.43
CA ALA A 128 5.16 -18.40 -17.58
C ALA A 128 6.04 -17.66 -18.58
N ASP A 129 7.03 -16.90 -18.10
CA ASP A 129 8.01 -16.24 -18.97
C ASP A 129 8.76 -17.27 -19.84
N ALA A 130 9.15 -18.41 -19.26
CA ALA A 130 9.85 -19.46 -19.98
C ALA A 130 8.96 -20.13 -21.06
N ASP A 131 7.70 -20.39 -20.74
CA ASP A 131 6.72 -20.90 -21.71
C ASP A 131 6.53 -19.92 -22.88
N LEU A 132 6.32 -18.63 -22.60
CA LEU A 132 6.18 -17.61 -23.64
C LEU A 132 7.42 -17.50 -24.54
N LEU A 133 8.62 -17.64 -23.96
CA LEU A 133 9.88 -17.63 -24.71
C LEU A 133 10.07 -18.88 -25.57
N ALA A 134 9.43 -20.01 -25.25
CA ALA A 134 9.48 -21.22 -26.06
C ALA A 134 8.52 -21.17 -27.27
N ARG A 135 7.56 -20.24 -27.27
CA ARG A 135 6.54 -20.09 -28.33
C ARG A 135 7.02 -19.26 -29.52
N THR A 136 6.30 -19.42 -30.62
CA THR A 136 6.54 -18.68 -31.87
C THR A 136 5.84 -17.31 -31.92
N LEU A 137 5.16 -16.93 -30.84
CA LEU A 137 4.48 -15.65 -30.69
C LEU A 137 5.43 -14.45 -30.80
N SER A 138 4.96 -13.40 -31.47
CA SER A 138 5.57 -12.07 -31.42
C SER A 138 5.23 -11.43 -30.07
N ALA A 139 6.12 -11.65 -29.10
CA ALA A 139 5.89 -11.28 -27.71
C ALA A 139 7.09 -10.56 -27.09
N THR A 140 6.78 -9.64 -26.16
CA THR A 140 7.77 -8.98 -25.32
C THR A 140 7.42 -9.18 -23.84
N ILE A 141 8.37 -9.73 -23.09
CA ILE A 141 8.31 -9.84 -21.64
C ILE A 141 8.91 -8.57 -21.03
N VAL A 142 8.08 -7.77 -20.37
CA VAL A 142 8.49 -6.56 -19.68
C VAL A 142 8.73 -6.89 -18.21
N ARG A 143 9.97 -6.72 -17.74
CA ARG A 143 10.41 -7.01 -16.37
C ARG A 143 10.64 -5.71 -15.60
N PRO A 144 9.59 -5.10 -15.03
CA PRO A 144 9.74 -3.90 -14.24
C PRO A 144 10.47 -4.18 -12.92
N SER A 145 11.23 -3.19 -12.46
CA SER A 145 11.71 -3.13 -11.06
C SER A 145 10.56 -2.64 -10.15
N LEU A 146 10.90 -1.87 -9.10
CA LEU A 146 9.92 -1.18 -8.29
C LEU A 146 9.16 -0.13 -9.12
N VAL A 147 7.87 -0.36 -9.33
CA VAL A 147 7.00 0.60 -10.02
C VAL A 147 6.49 1.64 -9.02
N TYR A 148 6.72 2.92 -9.31
CA TYR A 148 6.12 4.04 -8.59
C TYR A 148 4.86 4.54 -9.31
N GLY A 149 3.76 4.64 -8.58
CA GLY A 149 2.55 5.29 -9.05
C GLY A 149 1.78 5.87 -7.86
N GLU A 150 1.10 6.99 -8.06
CA GLU A 150 0.50 7.77 -6.97
C GLU A 150 -0.41 6.91 -6.09
N GLU A 151 -1.28 6.12 -6.70
CA GLU A 151 -2.24 5.22 -6.04
C GLU A 151 -1.66 3.84 -5.67
N GLY A 152 -0.40 3.57 -6.00
CA GLY A 152 0.21 2.27 -5.76
C GLY A 152 0.42 2.00 -4.27
N ALA A 153 0.00 0.83 -3.78
CA ALA A 153 0.16 0.45 -2.37
C ALA A 153 1.62 0.54 -1.87
N SER A 154 2.58 0.07 -2.67
CA SER A 154 4.02 0.21 -2.37
C SER A 154 4.46 1.68 -2.34
N SER A 155 3.93 2.51 -3.23
CA SER A 155 4.26 3.94 -3.31
C SER A 155 3.71 4.71 -2.12
N VAL A 156 2.47 4.41 -1.69
CA VAL A 156 1.87 4.94 -0.45
C VAL A 156 2.73 4.58 0.75
N LEU A 157 3.13 3.30 0.88
CA LEU A 157 3.99 2.84 1.95
C LEU A 157 5.36 3.55 1.96
N PHE A 158 6.05 3.62 0.81
CA PHE A 158 7.36 4.27 0.75
C PHE A 158 7.29 5.78 0.99
N ARG A 159 6.20 6.45 0.58
CA ARG A 159 5.96 7.85 0.97
C ARG A 159 5.75 7.99 2.48
N ALA A 160 4.96 7.11 3.09
CA ALA A 160 4.77 7.10 4.55
C ALA A 160 6.12 6.97 5.28
N LEU A 161 6.90 5.95 4.91
CA LEU A 161 8.25 5.74 5.45
C LEU A 161 9.14 6.97 5.25
N ALA A 162 9.16 7.56 4.06
CA ALA A 162 9.97 8.74 3.75
C ALA A 162 9.66 9.95 4.66
N THR A 163 8.46 10.03 5.25
CA THR A 163 8.08 11.10 6.20
C THR A 163 8.35 10.80 7.67
N LEU A 164 8.84 9.60 8.02
CA LEU A 164 9.21 9.28 9.40
C LEU A 164 10.44 10.08 9.84
N PRO A 165 10.48 10.58 11.09
CA PRO A 165 11.64 11.30 11.63
C PRO A 165 12.86 10.38 11.82
N VAL A 166 12.62 9.11 12.10
CA VAL A 166 13.66 8.06 12.23
C VAL A 166 13.27 6.89 11.34
N LEU A 167 14.14 6.57 10.39
CA LEU A 167 14.03 5.44 9.49
C LEU A 167 14.87 4.29 10.01
N MET A 168 14.23 3.25 10.53
CA MET A 168 14.90 2.00 10.94
C MET A 168 14.66 0.94 9.87
N LEU A 169 15.63 0.74 8.97
CA LEU A 169 15.49 -0.17 7.83
C LEU A 169 16.66 -1.15 7.77
N PRO A 170 16.42 -2.44 7.46
CA PRO A 170 17.51 -3.34 7.11
C PRO A 170 18.13 -2.93 5.78
N MET A 171 19.45 -3.06 5.67
CA MET A 171 20.17 -2.86 4.41
C MET A 171 19.93 -1.47 3.77
N ALA A 172 19.65 -0.44 4.55
CA ALA A 172 19.16 0.85 4.05
C ALA A 172 20.14 1.45 3.02
N HIS A 173 21.44 1.29 3.27
CA HIS A 173 22.52 1.79 2.42
C HIS A 173 23.13 0.74 1.48
N LYS A 174 22.68 -0.52 1.55
CA LYS A 174 23.25 -1.65 0.79
C LYS A 174 22.32 -2.15 -0.30
N ALA A 175 21.04 -2.31 0.02
CA ALA A 175 20.02 -2.75 -0.93
C ALA A 175 19.85 -1.71 -2.05
N LYS A 176 19.93 -2.15 -3.31
CA LYS A 176 19.77 -1.28 -4.48
C LYS A 176 18.39 -1.45 -5.11
N VAL A 177 17.77 -0.32 -5.45
CA VAL A 177 16.51 -0.24 -6.16
C VAL A 177 16.66 0.72 -7.34
N GLN A 178 15.96 0.47 -8.43
CA GLN A 178 15.98 1.32 -9.63
C GLN A 178 14.57 1.61 -10.12
N PRO A 179 13.78 2.40 -9.37
CA PRO A 179 12.34 2.46 -9.55
C PRO A 179 11.94 3.19 -10.83
N ILE A 180 10.94 2.65 -11.54
CA ILE A 180 10.37 3.23 -12.77
C ILE A 180 9.02 3.88 -12.48
N HIS A 181 8.73 5.03 -13.10
CA HIS A 181 7.42 5.66 -12.97
C HIS A 181 6.38 4.90 -13.81
N VAL A 182 5.17 4.72 -13.28
CA VAL A 182 4.08 3.99 -13.94
C VAL A 182 3.74 4.55 -15.32
N ASP A 183 3.67 5.87 -15.50
CA ASP A 183 3.47 6.49 -16.82
C ASP A 183 4.56 6.16 -17.85
N ASP A 184 5.83 6.04 -17.44
CA ASP A 184 6.90 5.66 -18.36
C ASP A 184 6.78 4.18 -18.73
N LEU A 185 6.42 3.32 -17.76
CA LEU A 185 6.12 1.91 -17.99
C LEU A 185 4.90 1.71 -18.89
N ALA A 186 3.83 2.47 -18.67
CA ALA A 186 2.61 2.41 -19.47
C ALA A 186 2.83 2.90 -20.91
N ALA A 187 3.59 3.98 -21.09
CA ALA A 187 4.01 4.43 -22.41
C ALA A 187 4.87 3.38 -23.13
N LEU A 188 5.74 2.68 -22.39
CA LEU A 188 6.55 1.60 -22.93
C LEU A 188 5.66 0.44 -23.40
N ILE A 189 4.73 0.00 -22.55
CA ILE A 189 3.78 -1.06 -22.87
C ILE A 189 2.96 -0.71 -24.11
N ALA A 190 2.43 0.52 -24.20
CA ALA A 190 1.68 0.98 -25.36
C ALA A 190 2.54 0.96 -26.64
N ARG A 191 3.80 1.42 -26.57
CA ARG A 191 4.72 1.33 -27.73
C ARG A 191 5.00 -0.10 -28.15
N LEU A 192 5.25 -1.01 -27.20
CA LEU A 192 5.50 -2.42 -27.48
C LEU A 192 4.27 -3.12 -28.09
N ALA A 193 3.08 -2.78 -27.61
CA ALA A 193 1.83 -3.32 -28.11
C ALA A 193 1.55 -2.88 -29.56
N MET A 194 2.02 -1.70 -29.96
CA MET A 194 1.83 -1.11 -31.29
C MET A 194 3.01 -1.31 -32.25
N ALA A 195 4.14 -1.82 -31.76
CA ALA A 195 5.36 -1.97 -32.54
C ALA A 195 5.24 -3.07 -33.61
N GLY A 196 6.05 -2.96 -34.67
CA GLY A 196 6.28 -4.05 -35.63
C GLY A 196 7.15 -5.17 -35.04
N ASP A 197 7.54 -6.15 -35.85
CA ASP A 197 8.19 -7.38 -35.36
C ASP A 197 9.60 -7.19 -34.77
N ASP A 198 10.20 -6.00 -34.95
CA ASP A 198 11.51 -5.65 -34.40
C ASP A 198 11.43 -5.14 -32.95
N THR A 199 10.96 -6.00 -32.05
CA THR A 199 10.95 -5.74 -30.61
C THR A 199 11.73 -6.78 -29.84
N PRO A 200 12.40 -6.39 -28.74
CA PRO A 200 13.08 -7.37 -27.90
C PRO A 200 12.09 -8.38 -27.33
N ARG A 201 12.52 -9.65 -27.24
CA ARG A 201 11.77 -10.72 -26.55
C ARG A 201 11.66 -10.46 -25.05
N GLU A 202 12.68 -9.83 -24.47
CA GLU A 202 12.74 -9.48 -23.05
C GLU A 202 13.26 -8.06 -22.87
N LEU A 203 12.63 -7.31 -21.96
CA LEU A 203 13.02 -5.94 -21.68
C LEU A 203 12.93 -5.63 -20.18
N ALA A 204 14.07 -5.32 -19.56
CA ALA A 204 14.12 -4.82 -18.20
C ALA A 204 13.61 -3.37 -18.15
N ALA A 205 12.49 -3.14 -17.45
CA ALA A 205 11.87 -1.83 -17.32
C ALA A 205 12.26 -1.17 -15.99
N VAL A 206 13.37 -0.44 -16.02
CA VAL A 206 13.96 0.18 -14.83
C VAL A 206 14.02 1.71 -14.95
N GLY A 207 14.09 2.40 -13.81
CA GLY A 207 14.28 3.85 -13.77
C GLY A 207 15.65 4.31 -14.29
N PRO A 208 15.86 5.64 -14.41
CA PRO A 208 17.07 6.19 -15.04
C PRO A 208 18.37 5.92 -14.27
N ARG A 209 18.30 5.63 -12.96
CA ARG A 209 19.48 5.38 -12.13
C ARG A 209 19.16 4.45 -10.96
N ALA A 210 20.09 3.55 -10.66
CA ALA A 210 20.05 2.75 -9.44
C ALA A 210 20.37 3.62 -8.22
N THR A 211 19.71 3.36 -7.10
CA THR A 211 19.91 4.06 -5.83
C THR A 211 19.76 3.09 -4.66
N THR A 212 20.21 3.47 -3.46
CA THR A 212 19.97 2.66 -2.26
C THR A 212 18.53 2.83 -1.79
N LEU A 213 18.01 1.91 -0.96
CA LEU A 213 16.69 2.07 -0.36
C LEU A 213 16.59 3.41 0.40
N ALA A 214 17.62 3.77 1.18
CA ALA A 214 17.70 5.07 1.85
C ALA A 214 17.72 6.25 0.86
N GLY A 215 18.46 6.12 -0.25
CA GLY A 215 18.52 7.14 -1.30
C GLY A 215 17.18 7.34 -2.01
N TYR A 216 16.45 6.25 -2.27
CA TYR A 216 15.09 6.32 -2.83
C TYR A 216 14.12 7.01 -1.89
N LEU A 217 14.09 6.65 -0.61
CA LEU A 217 13.26 7.32 0.40
C LEU A 217 13.65 8.80 0.56
N GLY A 218 14.95 9.11 0.48
CA GLY A 218 15.45 10.47 0.45
C GLY A 218 14.94 11.27 -0.76
N ALA A 219 14.89 10.64 -1.94
CA ALA A 219 14.33 11.27 -3.15
C ALA A 219 12.83 11.57 -3.01
N LEU A 220 12.05 10.61 -2.49
CA LEU A 220 10.62 10.82 -2.21
C LEU A 220 10.40 11.93 -1.17
N ARG A 221 11.21 11.94 -0.10
CA ARG A 221 11.19 12.99 0.92
C ARG A 221 11.47 14.37 0.33
N GLY A 222 12.51 14.48 -0.51
CA GLY A 222 12.85 15.71 -1.21
C GLY A 222 11.72 16.21 -2.09
N GLY A 223 11.10 15.33 -2.88
CA GLY A 223 9.94 15.65 -3.71
C GLY A 223 8.71 16.11 -2.90
N MET A 224 8.49 15.52 -1.72
CA MET A 224 7.44 15.95 -0.79
C MET A 224 7.81 17.20 0.03
N GLN A 225 9.05 17.69 -0.05
CA GLN A 225 9.58 18.75 0.83
C GLN A 225 9.34 18.44 2.32
N ALA A 226 9.58 17.18 2.71
CA ALA A 226 9.49 16.75 4.09
C ALA A 226 10.81 16.98 4.84
N ALA A 227 10.73 17.11 6.16
CA ALA A 227 11.88 17.31 7.04
C ALA A 227 12.90 16.16 6.91
N PRO A 228 14.20 16.40 7.16
CA PRO A 228 15.21 15.35 7.13
C PRO A 228 14.88 14.25 8.15
N SER A 229 15.31 13.02 7.86
CA SER A 229 15.23 11.91 8.83
C SER A 229 16.61 11.42 9.21
N LEU A 230 16.70 10.89 10.42
CA LEU A 230 17.78 10.00 10.81
C LEU A 230 17.57 8.63 10.16
N VAL A 231 18.61 8.04 9.55
CA VAL A 231 18.55 6.69 8.97
C VAL A 231 19.44 5.78 9.81
N LEU A 232 18.86 4.71 10.35
CA LEU A 232 19.53 3.72 11.17
C LEU A 232 19.42 2.35 10.48
N ASP A 233 20.56 1.71 10.26
CA ASP A 233 20.60 0.35 9.74
C ASP A 233 20.19 -0.64 10.83
N VAL A 234 19.16 -1.42 10.56
CA VAL A 234 18.70 -2.49 11.45
C VAL A 234 19.52 -3.75 11.18
N PRO A 235 20.13 -4.37 12.20
CA PRO A 235 20.80 -5.67 12.06
C PRO A 235 19.86 -6.73 11.47
N MET A 236 20.36 -7.49 10.49
CA MET A 236 19.55 -8.47 9.75
C MET A 236 18.86 -9.52 10.65
N PRO A 237 19.46 -10.03 11.74
CA PRO A 237 18.77 -10.95 12.65
C PRO A 237 17.50 -10.34 13.27
N LEU A 238 17.56 -9.07 13.68
CA LEU A 238 16.41 -8.35 14.23
C LEU A 238 15.35 -8.11 13.14
N ALA A 239 15.76 -7.75 11.94
CA ALA A 239 14.85 -7.58 10.81
C ALA A 239 14.12 -8.88 10.45
N ARG A 240 14.81 -10.03 10.47
CA ARG A 240 14.19 -11.35 10.23
C ARG A 240 13.20 -11.73 11.32
N MET A 241 13.51 -11.43 12.58
CA MET A 241 12.58 -11.65 13.70
C MET A 241 11.33 -10.77 13.54
N ALA A 242 11.52 -9.47 13.29
CA ALA A 242 10.43 -8.53 13.05
C ALA A 242 9.56 -8.96 11.87
N ALA A 243 10.14 -9.42 10.77
CA ALA A 243 9.41 -9.89 9.59
C ALA A 243 8.55 -11.14 9.87
N ARG A 244 9.00 -12.06 10.74
CA ARG A 244 8.21 -13.23 11.15
C ARG A 244 6.98 -12.84 11.96
N VAL A 245 7.15 -11.92 12.91
CA VAL A 245 6.03 -11.39 13.72
C VAL A 245 5.08 -10.59 12.83
N ALA A 246 5.63 -9.74 11.95
CA ALA A 246 4.83 -8.90 11.07
C ALA A 246 4.06 -9.70 10.01
N ALA A 247 4.55 -10.87 9.60
CA ALA A 247 3.85 -11.75 8.66
C ALA A 247 2.48 -12.23 9.16
N TRP A 248 2.24 -12.23 10.47
CA TRP A 248 0.94 -12.58 11.05
C TRP A 248 -0.11 -11.48 10.84
N MET A 249 0.31 -10.27 10.49
CA MET A 249 -0.59 -9.19 10.14
C MET A 249 -1.03 -9.31 8.67
N PRO A 250 -2.34 -9.45 8.39
CA PRO A 250 -2.87 -9.47 7.04
C PRO A 250 -2.75 -8.07 6.42
N SER A 251 -1.64 -7.80 5.71
CA SER A 251 -1.27 -6.58 4.95
C SER A 251 0.17 -6.12 5.18
N SER A 252 0.95 -6.79 6.04
CA SER A 252 2.34 -6.38 6.27
C SER A 252 3.16 -6.45 4.98
N ALA A 253 3.79 -5.34 4.62
CA ALA A 253 4.80 -5.28 3.56
C ALA A 253 6.16 -5.83 4.02
N LEU A 254 6.36 -5.96 5.33
CA LEU A 254 7.52 -6.61 5.92
C LEU A 254 7.20 -8.09 6.11
N THR A 255 7.62 -8.91 5.16
CA THR A 255 7.49 -10.37 5.19
C THR A 255 8.88 -11.00 5.03
N PRO A 256 9.06 -12.28 5.42
CA PRO A 256 10.30 -12.98 5.14
C PRO A 256 10.67 -12.99 3.65
N GLU A 257 9.67 -13.02 2.76
CA GLU A 257 9.87 -12.97 1.31
C GLU A 257 10.36 -11.60 0.84
N SER A 258 9.72 -10.51 1.27
CA SER A 258 10.16 -9.16 0.88
C SER A 258 11.57 -8.85 1.42
N LEU A 259 11.93 -9.41 2.58
CA LEU A 259 13.29 -9.32 3.12
C LEU A 259 14.30 -10.10 2.27
N ARG A 260 13.96 -11.32 1.78
CA ARG A 260 14.82 -12.06 0.84
C ARG A 260 14.99 -11.31 -0.48
N MET A 261 13.93 -10.72 -1.01
CA MET A 261 14.01 -9.87 -2.22
C MET A 261 14.94 -8.67 -1.97
N LEU A 262 14.86 -8.05 -0.80
CA LEU A 262 15.74 -6.95 -0.41
C LEU A 262 17.20 -7.40 -0.27
N GLU A 263 17.46 -8.57 0.32
CA GLU A 263 18.81 -9.15 0.41
C GLU A 263 19.40 -9.35 -0.99
N GLN A 264 18.67 -9.96 -1.93
CA GLN A 264 19.13 -10.15 -3.31
C GLN A 264 19.36 -8.84 -4.08
N SER A 265 18.61 -7.80 -3.74
CA SER A 265 18.78 -6.49 -4.37
C SER A 265 20.14 -5.85 -4.04
N ALA A 266 20.79 -6.26 -2.95
CA ALA A 266 22.11 -5.74 -2.56
C ALA A 266 23.20 -6.12 -3.58
N ASP A 267 23.08 -7.30 -4.20
CA ASP A 267 24.04 -7.80 -5.20
C ASP A 267 23.80 -7.21 -6.60
N GLY A 268 22.87 -6.25 -6.73
CA GLY A 268 22.53 -5.61 -8.00
C GLY A 268 21.49 -6.36 -8.84
N GLY A 269 20.95 -7.49 -8.34
CA GLY A 269 19.94 -8.29 -9.03
C GLY A 269 18.62 -7.57 -9.33
N ASN A 270 18.40 -6.39 -8.75
CA ASN A 270 17.23 -5.54 -8.97
C ASN A 270 17.58 -4.23 -9.71
N THR A 271 18.62 -4.25 -10.53
CA THR A 271 19.07 -3.13 -11.37
C THR A 271 19.37 -3.61 -12.79
N ALA A 272 19.21 -2.74 -13.78
CA ALA A 272 19.49 -3.06 -15.19
C ALA A 272 19.86 -1.79 -15.98
N ASN A 273 20.25 -1.97 -17.24
CA ASN A 273 20.47 -0.86 -18.16
C ASN A 273 19.13 -0.21 -18.55
N ALA A 274 18.98 1.08 -18.26
CA ALA A 274 17.78 1.86 -18.58
C ALA A 274 17.75 2.37 -20.05
N ALA A 275 18.89 2.34 -20.74
CA ALA A 275 19.01 2.91 -22.09
C ALA A 275 18.04 2.32 -23.12
N PRO A 276 17.77 0.99 -23.16
CA PRO A 276 16.81 0.43 -24.11
C PRO A 276 15.39 1.01 -23.95
N VAL A 277 14.94 1.20 -22.72
CA VAL A 277 13.61 1.79 -22.45
C VAL A 277 13.58 3.27 -22.83
N ALA A 278 14.60 4.03 -22.47
CA ALA A 278 14.70 5.45 -22.83
C ALA A 278 14.74 5.65 -24.35
N ALA A 279 15.49 4.81 -25.08
CA ALA A 279 15.55 4.80 -26.53
C ALA A 279 14.19 4.46 -27.14
N MET A 280 13.52 3.41 -26.64
CA MET A 280 12.20 3.01 -27.09
C MET A 280 11.16 4.11 -26.88
N LEU A 281 11.27 4.92 -25.82
CA LEU A 281 10.38 6.07 -25.56
C LEU A 281 10.80 7.36 -26.28
N GLY A 282 12.04 7.45 -26.79
CA GLY A 282 12.59 8.66 -27.42
C GLY A 282 12.71 9.85 -26.47
N ARG A 283 12.73 9.63 -25.15
CA ARG A 283 12.84 10.67 -24.12
C ARG A 283 13.49 10.11 -22.85
N PRO A 284 14.13 10.95 -22.02
CA PRO A 284 14.63 10.50 -20.72
C PRO A 284 13.48 10.02 -19.82
N LEU A 285 13.78 9.00 -19.02
CA LEU A 285 12.88 8.49 -17.98
C LEU A 285 12.80 9.47 -16.81
N ARG A 286 11.67 9.48 -16.11
CA ARG A 286 11.45 10.36 -14.97
C ARG A 286 12.39 9.99 -13.81
N ASP A 287 13.04 10.99 -13.22
CA ASP A 287 13.91 10.78 -12.06
C ASP A 287 13.07 10.55 -10.79
N PRO A 288 13.48 9.63 -9.90
CA PRO A 288 12.82 9.41 -8.61
C PRO A 288 12.65 10.65 -7.74
N ALA A 289 13.51 11.67 -7.89
CA ALA A 289 13.38 12.95 -7.20
C ALA A 289 12.11 13.73 -7.58
N ARG A 290 11.47 13.39 -8.70
CA ARG A 290 10.24 14.04 -9.20
C ARG A 290 9.00 13.16 -9.04
N PHE A 291 9.13 11.97 -8.44
CA PHE A 291 8.02 11.04 -8.27
C PHE A 291 6.99 11.57 -7.28
N ALA A 292 7.45 11.98 -6.09
CA ALA A 292 6.59 12.53 -5.07
C ALA A 292 6.49 14.06 -5.16
N ARG A 293 5.35 14.60 -4.71
CA ARG A 293 5.03 16.03 -4.78
C ARG A 293 4.67 16.57 -3.39
N PRO A 294 4.79 17.89 -3.13
CA PRO A 294 4.47 18.48 -1.83
C PRO A 294 3.05 18.19 -1.34
N ALA A 295 2.08 18.08 -2.26
CA ALA A 295 0.68 17.78 -1.94
C ALA A 295 0.49 16.43 -1.22
N GLN A 296 1.40 15.47 -1.43
CA GLN A 296 1.30 14.12 -0.85
C GLN A 296 1.83 14.05 0.59
N ARG A 297 2.53 15.08 1.07
CA ARG A 297 3.21 15.08 2.38
C ARG A 297 2.23 14.86 3.53
N ILE A 298 1.10 15.57 3.52
CA ILE A 298 0.12 15.51 4.61
C ILE A 298 -0.48 14.09 4.70
N GLY A 299 -0.89 13.52 3.57
CA GLY A 299 -1.42 12.15 3.52
C GLY A 299 -0.39 11.11 3.96
N ALA A 300 0.87 11.26 3.54
CA ALA A 300 1.96 10.38 3.96
C ALA A 300 2.22 10.43 5.47
N VAL A 301 2.25 11.63 6.08
CA VAL A 301 2.38 11.79 7.53
C VAL A 301 1.18 11.18 8.25
N TRP A 302 -0.03 11.47 7.76
CA TRP A 302 -1.26 11.00 8.37
C TRP A 302 -1.35 9.47 8.42
N SER A 303 -0.80 8.78 7.42
CA SER A 303 -0.85 7.32 7.33
C SER A 303 -0.23 6.58 8.54
N TRP A 304 0.78 7.18 9.18
CA TRP A 304 1.38 6.65 10.41
C TRP A 304 0.98 7.43 11.66
N ALA A 305 0.67 8.72 11.55
CA ALA A 305 0.28 9.55 12.69
C ALA A 305 -1.12 9.18 13.23
N ALA A 306 -2.09 8.93 12.35
CA ALA A 306 -3.46 8.59 12.76
C ALA A 306 -3.57 7.30 13.61
N PRO A 307 -2.96 6.16 13.23
CA PRO A 307 -2.98 4.97 14.09
C PRO A 307 -2.24 5.19 15.41
N LEU A 308 -1.13 5.95 15.40
CA LEU A 308 -0.39 6.29 16.62
C LEU A 308 -1.23 7.15 17.58
N ILE A 309 -1.91 8.18 17.06
CA ILE A 309 -2.85 9.01 17.81
C ILE A 309 -3.98 8.16 18.38
N THR A 310 -4.56 7.29 17.56
CA THR A 310 -5.66 6.39 17.97
C THR A 310 -5.21 5.49 19.12
N MET A 311 -4.04 4.87 19.01
CA MET A 311 -3.47 4.02 20.06
C MET A 311 -3.16 4.82 21.33
N ALA A 312 -2.60 6.02 21.22
CA ALA A 312 -2.30 6.87 22.36
C ALA A 312 -3.57 7.30 23.11
N VAL A 313 -4.62 7.71 22.39
CA VAL A 313 -5.91 8.08 22.99
C VAL A 313 -6.61 6.87 23.59
N ALA A 314 -6.57 5.71 22.92
CA ALA A 314 -7.13 4.48 23.48
C ALA A 314 -6.43 4.07 24.78
N LEU A 315 -5.09 4.14 24.80
CA LEU A 315 -4.32 3.86 26.01
C LEU A 315 -4.64 4.85 27.13
N LEU A 316 -4.83 6.13 26.81
CA LEU A 316 -5.28 7.14 27.78
C LEU A 316 -6.61 6.73 28.43
N TRP A 317 -7.60 6.29 27.65
CA TRP A 317 -8.89 5.82 28.18
C TRP A 317 -8.76 4.54 29.03
N LEU A 318 -7.95 3.58 28.60
CA LEU A 318 -7.73 2.35 29.38
C LEU A 318 -6.99 2.62 30.70
N VAL A 319 -6.01 3.50 30.67
CA VAL A 319 -5.26 3.91 31.88
C VAL A 319 -6.17 4.70 32.81
N THR A 320 -6.98 5.63 32.31
CA THR A 320 -7.94 6.40 33.14
C THR A 320 -8.99 5.50 33.78
N ALA A 321 -9.51 4.50 33.06
CA ALA A 321 -10.39 3.48 33.62
C ALA A 321 -9.71 2.72 34.79
N TRP A 322 -8.49 2.24 34.55
CA TRP A 322 -7.74 1.48 35.55
C TRP A 322 -7.35 2.33 36.76
N VAL A 323 -6.90 3.57 36.56
CA VAL A 323 -6.56 4.48 37.66
C VAL A 323 -7.80 4.84 38.47
N SER A 324 -8.93 5.13 37.82
CA SER A 324 -10.17 5.54 38.51
C SER A 324 -10.70 4.47 39.45
N TRP A 325 -10.52 3.19 39.11
CA TRP A 325 -11.04 2.08 39.90
C TRP A 325 -9.99 1.35 40.74
N PHE A 326 -8.76 1.17 40.26
CA PHE A 326 -7.74 0.38 40.97
C PHE A 326 -6.56 1.25 41.44
N GLY A 327 -6.18 2.27 40.67
CA GLY A 327 -4.91 2.98 40.86
C GLY A 327 -4.97 4.20 41.78
N TRP A 328 -6.16 4.73 42.09
CA TRP A 328 -6.32 5.93 42.92
C TRP A 328 -7.08 5.64 44.22
N PRO A 329 -6.75 6.31 45.35
CA PRO A 329 -7.51 6.15 46.59
C PRO A 329 -8.99 6.50 46.41
N HIS A 330 -9.87 5.50 46.54
CA HIS A 330 -11.31 5.66 46.36
C HIS A 330 -11.90 6.80 47.21
N ALA A 331 -11.43 6.96 48.44
CA ALA A 331 -11.89 8.02 49.33
C ALA A 331 -11.72 9.43 48.72
N GLN A 332 -10.65 9.66 47.97
CA GLN A 332 -10.42 10.94 47.30
C GLN A 332 -11.34 11.11 46.08
N SER A 333 -11.54 10.05 45.29
CA SER A 333 -12.50 10.07 44.18
C SER A 333 -13.92 10.35 44.67
N MET A 334 -14.33 9.76 45.79
CA MET A 334 -15.62 10.04 46.43
C MET A 334 -15.71 11.49 46.92
N ALA A 335 -14.64 12.04 47.49
CA ALA A 335 -14.61 13.44 47.92
C ALA A 335 -14.78 14.42 46.75
N TRP A 336 -14.18 14.15 45.60
CA TRP A 336 -14.39 14.95 44.38
C TRP A 336 -15.84 14.87 43.89
N LEU A 337 -16.44 13.67 43.88
CA LEU A 337 -17.85 13.52 43.52
C LEU A 337 -18.77 14.25 44.52
N ALA A 338 -18.47 14.20 45.82
CA ALA A 338 -19.19 14.94 46.84
C ALA A 338 -19.08 16.46 46.64
N ALA A 339 -17.90 16.97 46.28
CA ALA A 339 -17.68 18.38 45.93
C ALA A 339 -18.49 18.80 44.70
N CYS A 340 -18.74 17.87 43.77
CA CYS A 340 -19.64 18.05 42.63
C CYS A 340 -21.14 17.94 42.98
N GLY A 341 -21.50 17.76 44.26
CA GLY A 341 -22.90 17.63 44.70
C GLY A 341 -23.53 16.26 44.47
N VAL A 342 -22.73 15.22 44.21
CA VAL A 342 -23.23 13.86 43.97
C VAL A 342 -23.66 13.22 45.30
N PRO A 343 -24.91 12.74 45.43
CA PRO A 343 -25.38 12.06 46.64
C PRO A 343 -24.56 10.81 46.97
N VAL A 344 -24.30 10.54 48.25
CA VAL A 344 -23.44 9.44 48.72
C VAL A 344 -23.81 8.09 48.09
N GLY A 345 -25.10 7.77 48.00
CA GLY A 345 -25.58 6.51 47.41
C GLY A 345 -25.34 6.37 45.90
N LEU A 346 -25.00 7.45 45.20
CA LEU A 346 -24.71 7.47 43.76
C LEU A 346 -23.21 7.61 43.44
N GLN A 347 -22.36 7.96 44.40
CA GLN A 347 -20.94 8.24 44.14
C GLN A 347 -20.20 7.01 43.61
N GLU A 348 -20.33 5.86 44.28
CA GLU A 348 -19.67 4.62 43.86
C GLU A 348 -20.23 4.05 42.53
N PRO A 349 -21.57 3.94 42.34
CA PRO A 349 -22.12 3.55 41.04
C PRO A 349 -21.69 4.47 39.89
N MET A 350 -21.58 5.79 40.14
CA MET A 350 -21.18 6.74 39.11
C MET A 350 -19.68 6.64 38.78
N LEU A 351 -18.82 6.41 39.78
CA LEU A 351 -17.40 6.14 39.55
C LEU A 351 -17.19 4.82 38.76
N LEU A 352 -17.93 3.77 39.13
CA LEU A 352 -17.89 2.50 38.40
C LEU A 352 -18.33 2.69 36.95
N ALA A 353 -19.45 3.38 36.73
CA ALA A 353 -19.96 3.65 35.39
C ALA A 353 -18.97 4.46 34.56
N ALA A 354 -18.32 5.47 35.14
CA ALA A 354 -17.27 6.25 34.47
C ALA A 354 -16.07 5.37 34.08
N SER A 355 -15.56 4.55 35.01
CA SER A 355 -14.44 3.64 34.74
C SER A 355 -14.78 2.61 33.65
N VAL A 356 -15.98 2.02 33.68
CA VAL A 356 -16.45 1.08 32.66
C VAL A 356 -16.61 1.79 31.30
N MET A 357 -17.12 3.02 31.28
CA MET A 357 -17.24 3.82 30.05
C MET A 357 -15.86 4.07 29.43
N ASP A 358 -14.89 4.50 30.23
CA ASP A 358 -13.51 4.74 29.78
C ASP A 358 -12.89 3.46 29.21
N ALA A 359 -13.05 2.33 29.91
CA ALA A 359 -12.56 1.04 29.44
C ALA A 359 -13.21 0.62 28.10
N ALA A 360 -14.52 0.81 27.98
CA ALA A 360 -15.28 0.51 26.78
C ALA A 360 -14.84 1.38 25.60
N VAL A 361 -14.68 2.69 25.80
CA VAL A 361 -14.20 3.63 24.77
C VAL A 361 -12.79 3.24 24.31
N GLY A 362 -11.88 2.98 25.24
CA GLY A 362 -10.51 2.58 24.95
C GLY A 362 -10.44 1.26 24.15
N ALA A 363 -11.18 0.24 24.57
CA ALA A 363 -11.24 -1.04 23.86
C ALA A 363 -11.88 -0.89 22.47
N LEU A 364 -12.98 -0.15 22.36
CA LEU A 364 -13.65 0.08 21.08
C LEU A 364 -12.76 0.86 20.09
N LEU A 365 -11.94 1.80 20.56
CA LEU A 365 -10.98 2.51 19.70
C LEU A 365 -9.92 1.57 19.12
N LEU A 366 -9.40 0.62 19.91
CA LEU A 366 -8.42 -0.35 19.42
C LEU A 366 -9.02 -1.35 18.43
N LEU A 367 -10.27 -1.76 18.67
CA LEU A 367 -10.93 -2.77 17.85
C LEU A 367 -11.54 -2.20 16.58
N ARG A 368 -12.25 -1.06 16.68
CA ARG A 368 -13.05 -0.46 15.61
C ARG A 368 -13.12 1.06 15.74
N PRO A 369 -12.05 1.81 15.40
CA PRO A 369 -12.05 3.26 15.47
C PRO A 369 -13.01 3.84 14.42
N ARG A 370 -14.21 4.23 14.85
CA ARG A 370 -15.26 4.81 14.00
C ARG A 370 -15.41 6.30 14.28
N ARG A 371 -15.84 7.05 13.26
CA ARG A 371 -16.09 8.49 13.36
C ARG A 371 -16.95 8.88 14.56
N TRP A 372 -18.05 8.18 14.82
CA TRP A 372 -18.95 8.49 15.93
C TRP A 372 -18.27 8.35 17.32
N LEU A 373 -17.28 7.46 17.44
CA LEU A 373 -16.57 7.24 18.70
C LEU A 373 -15.72 8.46 19.07
N TRP A 374 -15.17 9.17 18.08
CA TRP A 374 -14.49 10.45 18.31
C TRP A 374 -15.46 11.55 18.76
N ALA A 375 -16.67 11.59 18.20
CA ALA A 375 -17.72 12.52 18.65
C ALA A 375 -18.20 12.22 20.07
N ALA A 376 -18.37 10.93 20.41
CA ALA A 376 -18.73 10.50 21.75
C ALA A 376 -17.66 10.89 22.78
N GLN A 377 -16.38 10.69 22.45
CA GLN A 377 -15.26 11.14 23.29
C GLN A 377 -15.21 12.66 23.46
N LEU A 378 -15.47 13.43 22.40
CA LEU A 378 -15.56 14.89 22.50
C LEU A 378 -16.66 15.32 23.48
N ALA A 379 -17.84 14.68 23.39
CA ALA A 379 -18.94 14.96 24.29
C ALA A 379 -18.62 14.53 25.73
N LEU A 380 -18.05 13.35 25.92
CA LEU A 380 -17.66 12.83 27.24
C LEU A 380 -16.58 13.72 27.88
N ALA A 381 -15.47 13.93 27.18
CA ALA A 381 -14.35 14.72 27.66
C ALA A 381 -14.68 16.20 27.83
N GLY A 382 -15.45 16.77 26.91
CA GLY A 382 -15.94 18.14 27.02
C GLY A 382 -16.92 18.29 28.18
N GLY A 383 -17.87 17.36 28.31
CA GLY A 383 -18.88 17.36 29.36
C GLY A 383 -18.28 17.30 30.76
N TYR A 384 -17.41 16.32 31.04
CA TYR A 384 -16.78 16.25 32.35
C TYR A 384 -15.84 17.44 32.59
N THR A 385 -15.19 17.99 31.56
CA THR A 385 -14.31 19.16 31.71
C THR A 385 -15.11 20.39 32.13
N VAL A 386 -16.31 20.60 31.57
CA VAL A 386 -17.21 21.68 31.98
C VAL A 386 -17.68 21.47 33.42
N ILE A 387 -18.10 20.26 33.79
CA ILE A 387 -18.55 19.95 35.15
C ILE A 387 -17.42 20.22 36.16
N MET A 388 -16.23 19.65 35.93
CA MET A 388 -15.09 19.85 36.83
C MET A 388 -14.61 21.30 36.88
N SER A 389 -14.77 22.08 35.80
CA SER A 389 -14.44 23.51 35.84
C SER A 389 -15.32 24.31 36.79
N VAL A 390 -16.56 23.87 37.01
CA VAL A 390 -17.50 24.52 37.94
C VAL A 390 -17.33 23.98 39.35
N CYS A 391 -17.23 22.66 39.50
CA CYS A 391 -17.22 22.00 40.81
C CYS A 391 -15.84 21.97 41.48
N LEU A 392 -14.77 21.94 40.68
CA LEU A 392 -13.38 21.77 41.11
C LEU A 392 -12.45 22.76 40.36
N PRO A 393 -12.71 24.08 40.43
CA PRO A 393 -11.96 25.08 39.64
C PRO A 393 -10.46 25.09 39.94
N GLU A 394 -10.03 24.64 41.12
CA GLU A 394 -8.62 24.51 41.50
C GLU A 394 -7.84 23.55 40.58
N PHE A 395 -8.51 22.65 39.87
CA PHE A 395 -7.89 21.73 38.90
C PHE A 395 -7.36 22.45 37.65
N TRP A 396 -7.74 23.72 37.41
CA TRP A 396 -7.11 24.57 36.40
C TRP A 396 -5.71 25.04 36.80
N LEU A 397 -5.50 25.30 38.10
CA LEU A 397 -4.24 25.79 38.65
C LEU A 397 -3.34 24.67 39.20
N HIS A 398 -3.86 23.44 39.23
CA HIS A 398 -3.13 22.29 39.72
C HIS A 398 -1.84 22.05 38.91
N PRO A 399 -0.69 21.77 39.56
CA PRO A 399 0.62 21.70 38.90
C PRO A 399 0.70 20.65 37.79
N PHE A 400 -0.15 19.61 37.85
CA PHE A 400 -0.20 18.56 36.83
C PHE A 400 -1.18 18.86 35.68
N GLY A 401 -1.90 19.99 35.71
CA GLY A 401 -2.78 20.48 34.64
C GLY A 401 -3.87 19.50 34.17
N PRO A 402 -4.64 18.84 35.06
CA PRO A 402 -5.62 17.84 34.66
C PRO A 402 -6.71 18.38 33.71
N LEU A 403 -7.19 19.61 33.91
CA LEU A 403 -8.18 20.23 33.01
C LEU A 403 -7.54 20.89 31.78
N SER A 404 -6.41 21.56 31.95
CA SER A 404 -5.73 22.25 30.84
C SER A 404 -5.24 21.29 29.75
N LYS A 405 -4.88 20.05 30.12
CA LYS A 405 -4.53 18.98 29.16
C LYS A 405 -5.72 18.46 28.34
N ASN A 406 -6.95 18.64 28.80
CA ASN A 406 -8.13 18.24 28.00
C ASN A 406 -8.32 19.13 26.78
N LEU A 407 -7.93 20.40 26.82
CA LEU A 407 -8.09 21.31 25.69
C LEU A 407 -7.38 20.85 24.40
N PRO A 408 -6.06 20.54 24.41
CA PRO A 408 -5.40 19.99 23.22
C PRO A 408 -5.91 18.59 22.86
N LEU A 409 -6.34 17.78 23.84
CA LEU A 409 -6.93 16.47 23.58
C LEU A 409 -8.27 16.59 22.83
N LEU A 410 -9.13 17.53 23.22
CA LEU A 410 -10.39 17.84 22.54
C LEU A 410 -10.13 18.34 21.12
N ALA A 411 -9.14 19.21 20.92
CA ALA A 411 -8.76 19.65 19.58
C ALA A 411 -8.29 18.47 18.70
N LEU A 412 -7.53 17.53 19.27
CA LEU A 412 -7.08 16.32 18.58
C LEU A 412 -8.24 15.37 18.25
N MET A 413 -9.16 15.16 19.19
CA MET A 413 -10.37 14.36 18.96
C MET A 413 -11.27 15.00 17.89
N LEU A 414 -11.37 16.34 17.85
CA LEU A 414 -12.09 17.08 16.82
C LEU A 414 -11.46 16.87 15.44
N LEU A 415 -10.13 16.94 15.35
CA LEU A 415 -9.40 16.63 14.12
C LEU A 415 -9.66 15.19 13.67
N MET A 416 -9.52 14.21 14.58
CA MET A 416 -9.77 12.80 14.29
C MET A 416 -11.22 12.56 13.86
N TRP A 417 -12.20 13.23 14.48
CA TRP A 417 -13.60 13.18 14.07
C TRP A 417 -13.82 13.69 12.64
N ARG A 418 -13.15 14.78 12.25
CA ARG A 418 -13.30 15.38 10.91
C ARG A 418 -12.66 14.52 9.81
N VAL A 419 -11.52 13.88 10.11
CA VAL A 419 -10.74 13.10 9.12
C VAL A 419 -11.18 11.63 9.06
N SER A 420 -11.81 11.10 10.10
CA SER A 420 -12.32 9.73 10.10
C SER A 420 -13.52 9.57 9.15
N LYS A 421 -13.53 8.45 8.42
CA LYS A 421 -14.62 8.03 7.54
C LYS A 421 -15.84 7.57 8.34
#